data_AF-A0A942ZD84-F1
#
_entry.id   AF-A0A942ZD84-F1
#
_cell.length_a   1.000
_cell.length_b   1.000
_cell.length_c   1.000
_cell.angle_alpha   90.00
_cell.angle_beta   90.00
_cell.angle_gamma   90.00
#
_symmetry.space_group_name_H-M   'P 1'
#
loop_
_entity.id
_entity.type
_entity.pdbx_description
1 polymer ?
#
loop_
_entity_poly.entity_id
_entity_poly.type
_entity_poly.pdbx_seq_one_letter_code
_entity_poly.pdbx_strand_id
1 'polypeptide(L)'
;MSIDTLVYEKKNNQARIAALASGEMRELEIVDFTTAGEGNIYLGRITRKIDLANGKTGYFLDIGDSREAFINAEENGMDELVATEGQSLVVQVTQEQRAEKGARLVRSLQFVGEYTVYCPYRMTIEVSNKIEDKLKAEEYRQTVLDNTTGQEGWIIRTSAVDAEVEKIREEMEFLRNEYEELLRKARQSKAPCLLRQKNNPLFDYINRNKAALRKVVVNNHNNEEEIKEKTGEEVLVEFSSSPFEDYGLEDAVLEALQKEVKLKSGGRITIEETKACVAIDVDSGGDKANGSLGRLNMEAAFEIAKQIKLRNLSGKIVIDFAGVSEYRYLKNVIEVLEQELQKDYVKSTIFGLSRGGNVEIVRMRRRPTLRDVLTEECASCQGTGRVEK
;
A
#
# COMPACT_ATOMS: atom_id res chain seq x y z
N MET A 1 14.18 11.85 3.35
CA MET A 1 13.57 12.86 4.25
C MET A 1 12.39 12.22 4.93
N SER A 2 12.18 12.49 6.21
CA SER A 2 11.05 11.93 6.97
C SER A 2 9.80 12.77 6.74
N ILE A 3 8.62 12.15 6.81
CA ILE A 3 7.34 12.84 6.71
C ILE A 3 7.11 13.64 7.99
N ASP A 4 6.92 14.94 7.87
CA ASP A 4 6.67 15.86 9.00
C ASP A 4 5.23 16.36 9.04
N THR A 5 4.52 16.29 7.92
CA THR A 5 3.16 16.82 7.78
C THR A 5 2.26 15.82 7.06
N LEU A 6 1.08 15.56 7.61
CA LEU A 6 0.01 14.83 6.94
C LEU A 6 -1.14 15.78 6.63
N VAL A 7 -1.65 15.71 5.40
CA VAL A 7 -2.82 16.48 4.98
C VAL A 7 -3.91 15.48 4.58
N TYR A 8 -5.03 15.52 5.28
CA TYR A 8 -6.15 14.62 5.09
C TYR A 8 -7.40 15.38 4.71
N GLU A 9 -8.02 14.99 3.61
CA GLU A 9 -9.31 15.52 3.18
C GLU A 9 -10.29 14.38 2.93
N LYS A 10 -11.44 14.41 3.60
CA LYS A 10 -12.56 13.53 3.28
C LYS A 10 -13.72 14.35 2.74
N LYS A 11 -14.14 14.04 1.50
CA LYS A 11 -15.32 14.61 0.84
C LYS A 11 -16.22 13.46 0.41
N ASN A 12 -17.44 13.41 0.93
CA ASN A 12 -18.39 12.32 0.67
C ASN A 12 -17.80 10.92 0.97
N ASN A 13 -17.78 10.04 -0.05
CA ASN A 13 -17.27 8.67 0.04
C ASN A 13 -15.80 8.55 -0.35
N GLN A 14 -15.10 9.67 -0.57
CA GLN A 14 -13.67 9.66 -0.92
C GLN A 14 -12.85 10.35 0.17
N ALA A 15 -11.70 9.75 0.51
CA ALA A 15 -10.67 10.39 1.32
C ALA A 15 -9.37 10.49 0.52
N ARG A 16 -8.63 11.57 0.75
CA ARG A 16 -7.30 11.82 0.19
C ARG A 16 -6.33 12.09 1.32
N ILE A 17 -5.16 11.47 1.26
CA ILE A 17 -4.09 11.58 2.25
C ILE A 17 -2.81 11.94 1.50
N ALA A 18 -2.25 13.10 1.80
CA ALA A 18 -0.93 13.50 1.31
C ALA A 18 0.07 13.50 2.47
N ALA A 19 1.21 12.84 2.27
CA ALA A 19 2.32 12.85 3.20
C ALA A 19 3.42 13.77 2.67
N LEU A 20 3.72 14.82 3.42
CA LEU A 20 4.70 15.83 3.02
C LEU A 20 5.97 15.70 3.84
N ALA A 21 7.11 15.95 3.19
CA ALA A 21 8.39 16.12 3.86
C ALA A 21 8.95 17.49 3.47
N SER A 22 9.06 18.40 4.44
CA SER A 22 9.51 19.77 4.22
C SER A 22 8.71 20.50 3.13
N GLY A 23 7.39 20.31 3.14
CA GLY A 23 6.45 20.92 2.19
C GLY A 23 6.31 20.20 0.84
N GLU A 24 7.18 19.24 0.52
CA GLU A 24 7.10 18.48 -0.74
C GLU A 24 6.27 17.20 -0.56
N MET A 25 5.30 16.96 -1.44
CA MET A 25 4.49 15.73 -1.42
C MET A 25 5.34 14.51 -1.79
N ARG A 26 5.37 13.52 -0.89
CA ARG A 26 6.15 12.28 -1.02
C ARG A 26 5.29 11.05 -1.26
N GLU A 27 4.10 11.02 -0.65
CA GLU A 27 3.13 9.94 -0.82
C GLU A 27 1.75 10.55 -0.96
N LEU A 28 0.91 9.88 -1.76
CA LEU A 28 -0.48 10.23 -1.96
C LEU A 28 -1.30 8.95 -1.94
N GLU A 29 -2.40 8.99 -1.20
CA GLU A 29 -3.38 7.93 -1.14
C GLU A 29 -4.77 8.49 -1.34
N ILE A 30 -5.52 7.86 -2.24
CA ILE A 30 -6.90 8.18 -2.52
C ILE A 30 -7.71 6.92 -2.22
N VAL A 31 -8.68 7.05 -1.35
CA VAL A 31 -9.48 5.93 -0.84
C VAL A 31 -10.93 6.18 -1.20
N ASP A 32 -11.52 5.25 -1.95
CA ASP A 32 -12.93 5.24 -2.28
C ASP A 32 -13.66 4.22 -1.40
N PHE A 33 -14.48 4.72 -0.48
CA PHE A 33 -15.25 3.91 0.46
C PHE A 33 -16.46 3.22 -0.18
N THR A 34 -16.74 3.44 -1.46
CA THR A 34 -17.78 2.70 -2.21
C THR A 34 -17.27 1.39 -2.80
N THR A 35 -15.95 1.22 -2.90
CA THR A 35 -15.31 0.04 -3.50
C THR A 35 -14.75 -0.92 -2.45
N ALA A 36 -14.44 -2.15 -2.85
CA ALA A 36 -13.79 -3.11 -1.97
C ALA A 36 -12.31 -2.73 -1.71
N GLY A 37 -12.08 -1.89 -0.71
CA GLY A 37 -10.76 -1.45 -0.27
C GLY A 37 -9.92 -2.51 0.43
N GLU A 38 -8.59 -2.37 0.39
CA GLU A 38 -7.64 -3.30 1.04
C GLU A 38 -7.93 -3.44 2.54
N GLY A 39 -8.03 -4.69 3.01
CA GLY A 39 -8.26 -5.02 4.42
C GLY A 39 -9.73 -5.08 4.83
N ASN A 40 -10.68 -4.63 3.99
CA ASN A 40 -12.11 -4.84 4.23
C ASN A 40 -12.45 -6.33 4.27
N ILE A 41 -13.39 -6.71 5.12
CA ILE A 41 -13.86 -8.08 5.30
C ILE A 41 -15.32 -8.17 4.89
N TYR A 42 -15.62 -9.11 4.01
CA TYR A 42 -16.95 -9.34 3.44
C TYR A 42 -17.43 -10.75 3.75
N LEU A 43 -18.74 -10.92 3.80
CA LEU A 43 -19.39 -12.20 3.60
C LEU A 43 -19.73 -12.29 2.10
N GLY A 44 -18.89 -12.97 1.34
CA GLY A 44 -19.07 -13.16 -0.10
C GLY A 44 -19.89 -14.41 -0.43
N ARG A 45 -20.45 -14.47 -1.62
CA ARG A 45 -21.14 -15.66 -2.17
C ARG A 45 -20.36 -16.21 -3.35
N ILE A 46 -20.01 -17.49 -3.31
CA ILE A 46 -19.33 -18.14 -4.43
C ILE A 46 -20.27 -18.18 -5.63
N THR A 47 -19.80 -17.64 -6.74
CA THR A 47 -20.54 -17.60 -8.01
C THR A 47 -20.11 -18.72 -8.93
N ARG A 48 -18.81 -19.05 -8.98
CA ARG A 48 -18.30 -20.15 -9.81
C ARG A 48 -16.90 -20.58 -9.42
N LYS A 49 -16.59 -21.84 -9.72
CA LYS A 49 -15.24 -22.42 -9.67
C LYS A 49 -14.52 -22.21 -11.00
N ILE A 50 -13.20 -22.06 -10.96
CA ILE A 50 -12.34 -22.00 -12.14
C ILE A 50 -11.07 -22.84 -11.93
N ASP A 51 -10.65 -23.54 -12.98
CA ASP A 51 -9.36 -24.23 -13.01
C ASP A 51 -8.28 -23.27 -13.53
N LEU A 52 -7.19 -23.17 -12.77
CA LEU A 52 -6.04 -22.31 -13.05
C LEU A 52 -4.91 -23.14 -13.64
N ALA A 53 -3.88 -22.45 -14.13
CA ALA A 53 -2.65 -23.10 -14.58
C ALA A 53 -2.03 -23.98 -13.46
N ASN A 54 -1.31 -25.02 -13.88
CA ASN A 54 -0.64 -25.99 -13.00
C ASN A 54 -1.61 -26.80 -12.11
N GLY A 55 -2.85 -27.00 -12.55
CA GLY A 55 -3.83 -27.83 -11.83
C GLY A 55 -4.38 -27.19 -10.54
N LYS A 56 -4.15 -25.89 -10.34
CA LYS A 56 -4.66 -25.17 -9.17
C LYS A 56 -6.13 -24.80 -9.36
N THR A 57 -6.86 -24.66 -8.26
CA THR A 57 -8.27 -24.20 -8.28
C THR A 57 -8.38 -22.76 -7.80
N GLY A 58 -9.33 -22.02 -8.35
CA GLY A 58 -9.80 -20.73 -7.82
C GLY A 58 -11.33 -20.62 -7.83
N TYR A 59 -11.84 -19.58 -7.18
CA TYR A 59 -13.26 -19.29 -7.13
C TYR A 59 -13.50 -17.79 -7.35
N PHE A 60 -14.59 -17.49 -8.03
CA PHE A 60 -15.15 -16.14 -8.07
C PHE A 60 -16.24 -15.99 -7.01
N LEU A 61 -16.29 -14.82 -6.41
CA LEU A 61 -17.23 -14.45 -5.36
C LEU A 61 -17.88 -13.11 -5.68
N ASP A 62 -19.19 -13.05 -5.45
CA ASP A 62 -19.92 -11.80 -5.31
C ASP A 62 -19.73 -11.28 -3.88
N ILE A 63 -19.19 -10.07 -3.75
CA ILE A 63 -19.01 -9.34 -2.49
C ILE A 63 -19.81 -8.03 -2.46
N GLY A 64 -20.65 -7.78 -3.48
CA GLY A 64 -21.42 -6.54 -3.61
C GLY A 64 -20.63 -5.36 -4.20
N ASP A 65 -19.46 -5.61 -4.78
CA ASP A 65 -18.69 -4.62 -5.55
C ASP A 65 -19.06 -4.69 -7.05
N SER A 66 -18.56 -3.77 -7.85
CA SER A 66 -18.85 -3.66 -9.29
C SER A 66 -18.38 -4.86 -10.12
N ARG A 67 -17.44 -5.65 -9.62
CA ARG A 67 -16.85 -6.82 -10.28
C ARG A 67 -16.78 -8.01 -9.33
N GLU A 68 -16.88 -9.21 -9.88
CA GLU A 68 -16.62 -10.45 -9.13
C GLU A 68 -15.19 -10.44 -8.58
N ALA A 69 -15.05 -10.72 -7.29
CA ALA A 69 -13.77 -10.86 -6.63
C ALA A 69 -13.24 -12.29 -6.78
N PHE A 70 -11.93 -12.47 -6.69
CA PHE A 70 -11.26 -13.74 -6.96
C PHE A 70 -10.46 -14.23 -5.74
N ILE A 71 -10.60 -15.52 -5.41
CA ILE A 71 -9.82 -16.22 -4.40
C ILE A 71 -9.15 -17.46 -4.99
N ASN A 72 -7.92 -17.78 -4.58
CA ASN A 72 -7.33 -19.10 -4.89
C ASN A 72 -7.79 -20.10 -3.83
N ALA A 73 -7.94 -21.36 -4.23
CA ALA A 73 -8.26 -22.41 -3.28
C ALA A 73 -7.13 -22.65 -2.28
N GLU A 74 -5.88 -22.55 -2.75
CA GLU A 74 -4.66 -22.68 -1.95
C GLU A 74 -4.27 -21.32 -1.32
N GLU A 75 -4.11 -21.32 0.00
CA GLU A 75 -3.54 -20.22 0.77
C GLU A 75 -2.45 -20.76 1.70
N ASN A 76 -1.38 -19.99 1.90
CA ASN A 76 -0.27 -20.44 2.73
C ASN A 76 -0.73 -20.69 4.17
N GLY A 77 -0.47 -21.90 4.67
CA GLY A 77 -0.83 -22.30 6.03
C GLY A 77 -2.31 -22.68 6.20
N MET A 78 -3.05 -22.89 5.11
CA MET A 78 -4.45 -23.34 5.14
C MET A 78 -4.65 -24.55 4.24
N ASP A 79 -5.63 -25.37 4.59
CA ASP A 79 -6.15 -26.41 3.71
C ASP A 79 -6.79 -25.79 2.46
N GLU A 80 -6.74 -26.55 1.36
CA GLU A 80 -7.34 -26.17 0.10
C GLU A 80 -8.85 -25.94 0.27
N LEU A 81 -9.34 -24.81 -0.24
CA LEU A 81 -10.76 -24.49 -0.22
C LEU A 81 -11.54 -25.42 -1.14
N VAL A 82 -12.38 -26.26 -0.54
CA VAL A 82 -13.41 -27.03 -1.24
C VAL A 82 -14.75 -26.35 -0.99
N ALA A 83 -15.32 -25.76 -2.02
CA ALA A 83 -16.58 -25.03 -1.89
C ALA A 83 -17.44 -25.17 -3.15
N THR A 84 -18.76 -25.02 -2.99
CA THR A 84 -19.72 -25.11 -4.08
C THR A 84 -20.31 -23.75 -4.42
N GLU A 85 -20.85 -23.64 -5.64
CA GLU A 85 -21.61 -22.46 -6.05
C GLU A 85 -22.76 -22.17 -5.07
N GLY A 86 -22.98 -20.88 -4.80
CA GLY A 86 -23.97 -20.40 -3.83
C GLY A 86 -23.52 -20.42 -2.36
N GLN A 87 -22.43 -21.11 -2.02
CA GLN A 87 -21.90 -21.13 -0.65
C GLN A 87 -21.40 -19.74 -0.24
N SER A 88 -21.70 -19.34 1.01
CA SER A 88 -21.19 -18.08 1.58
C SER A 88 -19.85 -18.29 2.26
N LEU A 89 -18.94 -17.32 2.12
CA LEU A 89 -17.58 -17.39 2.65
C LEU A 89 -17.17 -16.03 3.21
N VAL A 90 -16.58 -16.03 4.41
CA VAL A 90 -15.96 -14.82 4.97
C VAL A 90 -14.59 -14.65 4.34
N VAL A 91 -14.35 -13.47 3.77
CA VAL A 91 -13.17 -13.19 2.95
C VAL A 91 -12.66 -11.78 3.23
N GLN A 92 -11.35 -11.59 3.17
CA GLN A 92 -10.69 -10.29 3.27
C GLN A 92 -10.09 -9.86 1.94
N VAL A 93 -10.22 -8.59 1.61
CA VAL A 93 -9.59 -7.99 0.43
C VAL A 93 -8.09 -7.81 0.69
N THR A 94 -7.26 -8.39 -0.18
CA THR A 94 -5.79 -8.23 -0.17
C THR A 94 -5.29 -7.39 -1.33
N GLN A 95 -6.04 -7.35 -2.42
CA GLN A 95 -5.79 -6.46 -3.55
C GLN A 95 -7.11 -5.87 -4.00
N GLU A 96 -7.16 -4.55 -4.12
CA GLU A 96 -8.33 -3.83 -4.63
C GLU A 96 -8.57 -4.16 -6.11
N GLN A 97 -9.80 -3.91 -6.56
CA GLN A 97 -10.12 -4.02 -7.98
C GLN A 97 -9.31 -3.01 -8.81
N ARG A 98 -8.98 -3.38 -10.04
CA ARG A 98 -8.23 -2.52 -10.97
C ARG A 98 -8.50 -2.88 -12.41
N ALA A 99 -8.66 -1.87 -13.26
CA ALA A 99 -8.96 -2.04 -14.68
C ALA A 99 -10.07 -3.09 -14.89
N GLU A 100 -9.75 -4.21 -15.55
CA GLU A 100 -10.69 -5.29 -15.83
C GLU A 100 -10.77 -6.36 -14.73
N LYS A 101 -9.91 -6.30 -13.70
CA LYS A 101 -9.77 -7.33 -12.67
C LYS A 101 -10.49 -6.93 -11.39
N GLY A 102 -11.37 -7.79 -10.90
CA GLY A 102 -11.97 -7.62 -9.56
C GLY A 102 -10.97 -7.79 -8.43
N ALA A 103 -11.42 -7.51 -7.21
CA ALA A 103 -10.60 -7.59 -6.00
C ALA A 103 -10.05 -9.01 -5.76
N ARG A 104 -8.87 -9.13 -5.17
CA ARG A 104 -8.28 -10.41 -4.74
C ARG A 104 -8.56 -10.63 -3.26
N LEU A 105 -9.05 -11.83 -2.96
CA LEU A 105 -9.51 -12.22 -1.65
C LEU A 105 -8.60 -13.28 -1.02
N VAL A 106 -8.67 -13.38 0.31
CA VAL A 106 -8.10 -14.45 1.14
C VAL A 106 -9.08 -14.82 2.25
N ARG A 107 -9.04 -16.07 2.72
CA ARG A 107 -9.73 -16.51 3.95
C ARG A 107 -8.85 -16.33 5.18
N SER A 108 -7.54 -16.23 4.99
CA SER A 108 -6.57 -15.94 6.04
C SER A 108 -6.71 -14.51 6.56
N LEU A 109 -7.80 -14.27 7.31
CA LEU A 109 -8.15 -12.97 7.88
C LEU A 109 -7.02 -12.44 8.76
N GLN A 110 -6.82 -11.13 8.71
CA GLN A 110 -5.87 -10.39 9.52
C GLN A 110 -6.55 -9.14 10.10
N PHE A 111 -6.46 -8.98 11.41
CA PHE A 111 -6.91 -7.78 12.13
C PHE A 111 -5.70 -7.01 12.60
N VAL A 112 -5.54 -5.83 12.02
CA VAL A 112 -4.33 -5.03 12.15
C VAL A 112 -4.55 -4.00 13.26
N GLY A 113 -3.87 -4.17 14.39
CA GLY A 113 -3.75 -3.18 15.46
C GLY A 113 -2.56 -2.25 15.27
N GLU A 114 -2.33 -1.35 16.21
CA GLU A 114 -1.16 -0.48 16.28
C GLU A 114 0.12 -1.28 16.47
N TYR A 115 0.18 -2.22 17.42
CA TYR A 115 1.40 -2.95 17.80
C TYR A 115 1.47 -4.37 17.26
N THR A 116 0.31 -5.00 17.06
CA THR A 116 0.18 -6.41 16.69
C THR A 116 -0.79 -6.60 15.53
N VAL A 117 -0.72 -7.77 14.88
CA VAL A 117 -1.70 -8.22 13.91
C VAL A 117 -2.23 -9.57 14.36
N TYR A 118 -3.53 -9.65 14.59
CA TYR A 118 -4.20 -10.89 14.93
C TYR A 118 -4.49 -11.72 13.67
N CYS A 119 -4.06 -12.98 13.69
CA CYS A 119 -4.19 -13.94 12.60
C CYS A 119 -4.91 -15.21 13.11
N PRO A 120 -6.25 -15.24 13.15
CA PRO A 120 -7.02 -16.32 13.78
C PRO A 120 -6.82 -17.70 13.14
N TYR A 121 -6.31 -17.76 11.91
CA TYR A 121 -6.09 -19.01 11.18
C TYR A 121 -4.61 -19.37 11.01
N ARG A 122 -3.73 -18.78 11.80
CA ARG A 122 -2.32 -19.15 11.90
C ARG A 122 -2.06 -19.69 13.30
N MET A 123 -0.98 -20.45 13.47
CA MET A 123 -0.52 -20.95 14.78
C MET A 123 0.89 -20.47 15.10
N THR A 124 1.33 -19.38 14.48
CA THR A 124 2.69 -18.85 14.57
C THR A 124 2.69 -17.45 15.15
N ILE A 125 3.72 -17.17 15.95
CA ILE A 125 4.06 -15.81 16.40
C ILE A 125 5.26 -15.34 15.57
N GLU A 126 5.05 -14.30 14.79
CA GLU A 126 6.07 -13.68 13.95
C GLU A 126 6.45 -12.31 14.52
N VAL A 127 7.74 -11.97 14.52
CA VAL A 127 8.22 -10.65 14.94
C VAL A 127 8.76 -9.93 13.73
N SER A 128 8.39 -8.66 13.56
CA SER A 128 8.88 -7.82 12.47
C SER A 128 10.41 -7.79 12.45
N ASN A 129 11.01 -8.16 11.31
CA ASN A 129 12.46 -8.09 11.10
C ASN A 129 13.05 -6.68 11.22
N LYS A 130 12.22 -5.63 11.22
CA LYS A 130 12.65 -4.23 11.45
C LYS A 130 12.88 -3.91 12.94
N ILE A 131 12.57 -4.81 13.86
CA ILE A 131 12.92 -4.69 15.28
C ILE A 131 14.35 -5.20 15.45
N GLU A 132 15.31 -4.29 15.54
CA GLU A 132 16.74 -4.64 15.62
C GLU A 132 17.14 -5.15 17.02
N ASP A 133 16.48 -4.67 18.07
CA ASP A 133 16.71 -5.10 19.45
C ASP A 133 16.15 -6.52 19.68
N LYS A 134 17.06 -7.49 19.71
CA LYS A 134 16.73 -8.91 19.89
C LYS A 134 16.17 -9.22 21.28
N LEU A 135 16.56 -8.47 22.32
CA LEU A 135 16.07 -8.73 23.67
C LEU A 135 14.62 -8.28 23.81
N LYS A 136 14.31 -7.06 23.36
CA LYS A 136 12.92 -6.58 23.28
C LYS A 136 12.06 -7.45 22.38
N ALA A 137 12.58 -7.86 21.22
CA ALA A 137 11.86 -8.74 20.31
C ALA A 137 11.44 -10.06 20.98
N GLU A 138 12.32 -10.65 21.79
CA GLU A 138 12.02 -11.87 22.53
C GLU A 138 11.07 -11.61 23.72
N GLU A 139 11.20 -10.49 24.41
CA GLU A 139 10.27 -10.08 25.47
C GLU A 139 8.84 -9.92 24.94
N TYR A 140 8.66 -9.23 23.81
CA TYR A 140 7.36 -9.12 23.15
C TYR A 140 6.85 -10.47 22.67
N ARG A 141 7.74 -11.31 22.12
CA ARG A 141 7.38 -12.68 21.71
C ARG A 141 6.87 -13.50 22.88
N GLN A 142 7.54 -13.45 24.03
CA GLN A 142 7.14 -14.15 25.24
C GLN A 142 5.81 -13.61 25.77
N THR A 143 5.64 -12.29 25.81
CA THR A 143 4.37 -11.64 26.19
C THR A 143 3.20 -12.16 25.36
N VAL A 144 3.35 -12.18 24.03
CA VAL A 144 2.31 -12.65 23.11
C VAL A 144 2.08 -14.15 23.29
N LEU A 145 3.14 -14.93 23.54
CA LEU A 145 3.05 -16.37 23.79
C LEU A 145 2.27 -16.67 25.08
N ASP A 146 2.50 -15.91 26.15
CA ASP A 146 1.84 -16.10 27.44
C ASP A 146 0.34 -15.75 27.39
N ASN A 147 -0.08 -14.94 26.40
CA ASN A 147 -1.46 -14.46 26.24
C ASN A 147 -2.20 -15.07 25.03
N THR A 148 -1.58 -16.02 24.32
CA THR A 148 -2.22 -16.73 23.20
C THR A 148 -3.14 -17.84 23.68
N THR A 149 -4.18 -18.13 22.90
CA THR A 149 -5.05 -19.31 23.12
C THR A 149 -4.48 -20.61 22.52
N GLY A 150 -3.34 -20.54 21.83
CA GLY A 150 -2.65 -21.68 21.19
C GLY A 150 -3.26 -22.14 19.87
N GLN A 151 -4.46 -21.65 19.51
CA GLN A 151 -5.13 -21.90 18.23
C GLN A 151 -5.20 -20.63 17.36
N GLU A 152 -4.29 -19.70 17.61
CA GLU A 152 -4.23 -18.41 16.95
C GLU A 152 -2.79 -17.96 16.71
N GLY A 153 -2.62 -17.02 15.78
CA GLY A 153 -1.32 -16.49 15.40
C GLY A 153 -1.31 -14.98 15.54
N TRP A 154 -0.09 -14.46 15.69
CA TRP A 154 0.15 -13.05 15.97
C TRP A 154 1.38 -12.56 15.23
N ILE A 155 1.33 -11.33 14.72
CA ILE A 155 2.50 -10.66 14.13
C ILE A 155 2.81 -9.41 14.94
N ILE A 156 4.00 -9.31 15.51
CA ILE A 156 4.47 -8.14 16.25
C ILE A 156 5.04 -7.12 15.25
N ARG A 157 4.45 -5.92 15.22
CA ARG A 157 4.77 -4.85 14.27
C ARG A 157 5.96 -4.02 14.74
N THR A 158 6.60 -3.32 13.80
CA THR A 158 7.71 -2.40 14.10
C THR A 158 7.32 -1.28 15.08
N SER A 159 6.07 -0.86 15.10
CA SER A 159 5.52 0.12 16.05
C SER A 159 5.54 -0.36 17.51
N ALA A 160 5.71 -1.66 17.75
CA ALA A 160 5.78 -2.21 19.11
C ALA A 160 7.10 -1.88 19.82
N VAL A 161 8.14 -1.40 19.13
CA VAL A 161 9.51 -1.20 19.68
C VAL A 161 9.55 -0.37 20.98
N ASP A 162 8.62 0.58 21.12
CA ASP A 162 8.52 1.49 22.27
C ASP A 162 7.22 1.30 23.05
N ALA A 163 6.50 0.21 22.79
CA ALA A 163 5.23 -0.08 23.45
C ALA A 163 5.46 -0.71 24.83
N GLU A 164 4.62 -0.31 25.79
CA GLU A 164 4.49 -1.02 27.05
C GLU A 164 3.84 -2.40 26.82
N VAL A 165 4.36 -3.41 27.53
CA VAL A 165 3.88 -4.79 27.46
C VAL A 165 2.37 -4.91 27.71
N GLU A 166 1.83 -4.12 28.64
CA GLU A 166 0.39 -4.12 28.94
C GLU A 166 -0.44 -3.62 27.76
N LYS A 167 0.05 -2.63 26.99
CA LYS A 167 -0.64 -2.14 25.79
C LYS A 167 -0.72 -3.18 24.69
N ILE A 168 0.30 -4.02 24.55
CA ILE A 168 0.28 -5.15 23.63
C ILE A 168 -0.80 -6.15 24.05
N ARG A 169 -0.90 -6.45 25.35
CA ARG A 169 -1.92 -7.36 25.89
C ARG A 169 -3.35 -6.81 25.70
N GLU A 170 -3.58 -5.56 26.07
CA GLU A 170 -4.87 -4.88 25.86
C GLU A 170 -5.30 -4.93 24.39
N GLU A 171 -4.36 -4.68 23.48
CA GLU A 171 -4.63 -4.75 22.03
C GLU A 171 -4.93 -6.17 21.56
N MET A 172 -4.23 -7.19 22.08
CA MET A 172 -4.53 -8.59 21.75
C MET A 172 -5.97 -8.96 22.13
N GLU A 173 -6.42 -8.57 23.32
CA GLU A 173 -7.80 -8.81 23.76
C GLU A 173 -8.80 -8.04 22.87
N PHE A 174 -8.51 -6.79 22.54
CA PHE A 174 -9.33 -5.98 21.63
C PHE A 174 -9.50 -6.63 20.24
N LEU A 175 -8.40 -7.02 19.60
CA LEU A 175 -8.44 -7.62 18.26
C LEU A 175 -9.14 -8.99 18.23
N ARG A 176 -9.02 -9.76 19.32
CA ARG A 176 -9.75 -11.02 19.48
C ARG A 176 -11.26 -10.78 19.59
N ASN A 177 -11.66 -9.79 20.39
CA ASN A 177 -13.07 -9.40 20.52
C ASN A 177 -13.66 -8.89 19.20
N GLU A 178 -12.91 -8.07 18.43
CA GLU A 178 -13.32 -7.63 17.09
C GLU A 178 -13.61 -8.83 16.17
N TYR A 179 -12.75 -9.86 16.19
CA TYR A 179 -12.94 -11.06 15.39
C TYR A 179 -14.19 -11.85 15.81
N GLU A 180 -14.42 -12.03 17.11
CA GLU A 180 -15.62 -12.70 17.59
C GLU A 180 -16.91 -11.96 17.18
N GLU A 181 -16.91 -10.63 17.28
CA GLU A 181 -18.03 -9.80 16.83
C GLU A 181 -18.26 -9.95 15.33
N LEU A 182 -17.18 -9.98 14.54
CA LEU A 182 -17.26 -10.21 13.11
C LEU A 182 -17.89 -11.58 12.79
N LEU A 183 -17.52 -12.63 13.50
CA LEU A 183 -18.12 -13.96 13.33
C LEU A 183 -19.61 -13.96 13.71
N ARG A 184 -20.00 -13.29 14.79
CA ARG A 184 -21.41 -13.14 15.19
C ARG A 184 -22.20 -12.42 14.11
N LYS A 185 -21.68 -11.31 13.59
CA LYS A 185 -22.28 -10.54 12.49
C LYS A 185 -22.40 -11.37 11.21
N ALA A 186 -21.38 -12.15 10.87
CA ALA A 186 -21.39 -13.03 9.71
C ALA A 186 -22.52 -14.08 9.78
N ARG A 187 -22.73 -14.71 10.94
CA ARG A 187 -23.80 -15.71 11.14
C ARG A 187 -25.21 -15.13 10.99
N GLN A 188 -25.39 -13.85 11.27
CA GLN A 188 -26.69 -13.16 11.22
C GLN A 188 -26.94 -12.47 9.87
N SER A 189 -25.91 -12.36 9.03
CA SER A 189 -25.97 -11.64 7.76
C SER A 189 -26.30 -12.54 6.58
N LYS A 190 -26.75 -11.94 5.47
CA LYS A 190 -26.89 -12.62 4.18
C LYS A 190 -25.83 -12.09 3.21
N ALA A 191 -25.14 -13.00 2.52
CA ALA A 191 -24.19 -12.65 1.47
C ALA A 191 -24.92 -12.11 0.21
N PRO A 192 -24.34 -11.15 -0.53
CA PRO A 192 -23.10 -10.43 -0.21
C PRO A 192 -23.31 -9.31 0.84
N CYS A 193 -22.38 -9.14 1.77
CA CYS A 193 -22.38 -7.97 2.66
C CYS A 193 -20.98 -7.59 3.17
N LEU A 194 -20.79 -6.29 3.46
CA LEU A 194 -19.63 -5.79 4.18
C LEU A 194 -19.76 -6.11 5.68
N LEU A 195 -18.84 -6.94 6.20
CA LEU A 195 -18.78 -7.27 7.62
C LEU A 195 -17.99 -6.25 8.40
N ARG A 196 -16.82 -5.84 7.89
CA ARG A 196 -15.94 -4.86 8.51
C ARG A 196 -15.23 -4.02 7.47
N GLN A 197 -15.36 -2.72 7.62
CA GLN A 197 -14.52 -1.75 6.92
C GLN A 197 -13.21 -1.59 7.69
N LYS A 198 -12.08 -1.53 6.99
CA LYS A 198 -10.79 -1.22 7.62
C LYS A 198 -10.85 0.20 8.24
N ASN A 199 -10.17 0.39 9.37
CA ASN A 199 -10.03 1.69 10.03
C ASN A 199 -9.50 2.76 9.09
N ASN A 200 -9.77 4.04 9.43
CA ASN A 200 -9.33 5.19 8.66
C ASN A 200 -7.81 5.11 8.37
N PRO A 201 -7.40 5.05 7.08
CA PRO A 201 -5.99 4.85 6.73
C PRO A 201 -5.08 5.97 7.24
N LEU A 202 -5.62 7.15 7.58
CA LEU A 202 -4.85 8.22 8.22
C LEU A 202 -4.06 7.75 9.45
N PHE A 203 -4.64 6.88 10.28
CA PHE A 203 -3.95 6.39 11.48
C PHE A 203 -2.76 5.47 11.16
N ASP A 204 -2.81 4.73 10.04
CA ASP A 204 -1.65 3.98 9.55
C ASP A 204 -0.49 4.94 9.19
N TYR A 205 -0.81 6.11 8.60
CA TYR A 205 0.20 7.14 8.28
C TYR A 205 0.74 7.81 9.54
N ILE A 206 -0.11 8.12 10.52
CA ILE A 206 0.31 8.69 11.79
C ILE A 206 1.27 7.74 12.50
N ASN A 207 0.88 6.48 12.68
CA ASN A 207 1.68 5.50 13.42
C ASN A 207 3.03 5.23 12.74
N ARG A 208 3.06 5.14 11.40
CA ARG A 208 4.30 4.93 10.63
C ARG A 208 5.27 6.12 10.74
N ASN A 209 4.75 7.33 10.90
CA ASN A 209 5.55 8.56 10.87
C ASN A 209 5.67 9.25 12.25
N LYS A 210 5.19 8.61 13.32
CA LYS A 210 5.08 9.18 14.68
C LYS A 210 6.33 9.92 15.16
N ALA A 211 7.52 9.34 14.93
CA ALA A 211 8.78 9.91 15.37
C ALA A 211 9.15 11.26 14.70
N ALA A 212 8.69 11.52 13.49
CA ALA A 212 9.01 12.72 12.72
C ALA A 212 7.81 13.65 12.48
N LEU A 213 6.59 13.14 12.68
CA LEU A 213 5.35 13.86 12.45
C LEU A 213 5.24 15.05 13.41
N ARG A 214 4.97 16.24 12.84
CA ARG A 214 4.82 17.49 13.58
C ARG A 214 3.46 18.12 13.37
N LYS A 215 2.82 17.84 12.23
CA LYS A 215 1.56 18.48 11.87
C LYS A 215 0.62 17.51 11.17
N VAL A 216 -0.66 17.57 11.53
CA VAL A 216 -1.75 16.90 10.81
C VAL A 216 -2.84 17.91 10.52
N VAL A 217 -3.24 18.03 9.25
CA VAL A 217 -4.33 18.89 8.81
C VAL A 217 -5.51 18.03 8.39
N VAL A 218 -6.70 18.30 8.92
CA VAL A 218 -7.92 17.55 8.63
C VAL A 218 -9.08 18.49 8.28
N ASN A 219 -10.07 18.01 7.55
CA ASN A 219 -11.31 18.74 7.27
C ASN A 219 -12.53 18.21 8.04
N ASN A 220 -12.30 17.47 9.13
CA ASN A 220 -13.35 16.89 9.95
C ASN A 220 -12.97 16.97 11.44
N HIS A 221 -13.81 17.61 12.25
CA HIS A 221 -13.59 17.78 13.70
C HIS A 221 -13.55 16.46 14.48
N ASN A 222 -14.27 15.42 14.07
CA ASN A 222 -14.18 14.11 14.74
C ASN A 222 -12.78 13.51 14.58
N ASN A 223 -12.18 13.63 13.38
CA ASN A 223 -10.79 13.21 13.18
C ASN A 223 -9.84 14.11 13.97
N GLU A 224 -10.10 15.41 14.03
CA GLU A 224 -9.28 16.35 14.80
C GLU A 224 -9.19 15.95 16.28
N GLU A 225 -10.32 15.64 16.91
CA GLU A 225 -10.40 15.19 18.30
C GLU A 225 -9.71 13.84 18.51
N GLU A 226 -10.00 12.85 17.66
CA GLU A 226 -9.40 11.50 17.77
C GLU A 226 -7.87 11.54 17.59
N ILE A 227 -7.36 12.39 16.70
CA ILE A 227 -5.91 12.54 16.51
C ILE A 227 -5.30 13.21 17.73
N LYS A 228 -5.88 14.30 18.24
CA LYS A 228 -5.37 14.98 19.45
C LYS A 228 -5.31 14.03 20.65
N GLU A 229 -6.31 13.17 20.82
CA GLU A 229 -6.31 12.15 21.88
C GLU A 229 -5.13 11.17 21.73
N LYS A 230 -4.84 10.72 20.51
CA LYS A 230 -3.76 9.75 20.24
C LYS A 230 -2.36 10.34 20.22
N THR A 231 -2.19 11.57 19.72
CA THR A 231 -0.88 12.20 19.55
C THR A 231 -0.49 13.14 20.69
N GLY A 232 -1.44 13.54 21.53
CA GLY A 232 -1.22 14.55 22.56
C GLY A 232 -0.78 15.89 21.95
N GLU A 233 0.01 16.65 22.72
CA GLU A 233 0.50 17.98 22.33
C GLU A 233 1.73 17.96 21.41
N GLU A 234 2.32 16.78 21.13
CA GLU A 234 3.54 16.66 20.32
C GLU A 234 3.31 16.96 18.83
N VAL A 235 2.08 16.79 18.36
CA VAL A 235 1.67 16.97 16.97
C VAL A 235 0.61 18.07 16.90
N LEU A 236 0.88 19.10 16.11
CA LEU A 236 -0.08 20.16 15.84
C LEU A 236 -1.20 19.64 14.94
N VAL A 237 -2.42 19.59 15.45
CA VAL A 237 -3.60 19.20 14.69
C VAL A 237 -4.41 20.44 14.31
N GLU A 238 -4.57 20.68 13.01
CA GLU A 238 -5.28 21.84 12.47
C GLU A 238 -6.49 21.41 11.64
N PHE A 239 -7.56 22.19 11.77
CA PHE A 239 -8.72 22.10 10.90
C PHE A 239 -8.56 23.05 9.70
N SER A 240 -8.84 22.55 8.50
CA SER A 240 -9.07 23.38 7.30
C SER A 240 -10.25 22.82 6.52
N SER A 241 -11.09 23.69 5.96
CA SER A 241 -12.22 23.29 5.11
C SER A 241 -11.79 22.69 3.77
N SER A 242 -10.61 23.06 3.28
CA SER A 242 -10.09 22.79 1.93
C SER A 242 -8.59 22.49 1.97
N PRO A 243 -8.14 21.52 2.77
CA PRO A 243 -6.73 21.38 3.14
C PRO A 243 -5.82 21.08 1.94
N PHE A 244 -6.33 20.44 0.87
CA PHE A 244 -5.56 20.20 -0.35
C PHE A 244 -5.35 21.49 -1.17
N GLU A 245 -6.35 22.35 -1.25
CA GLU A 245 -6.27 23.63 -1.95
C GLU A 245 -5.35 24.59 -1.20
N ASP A 246 -5.52 24.70 0.13
CA ASP A 246 -4.74 25.59 1.00
C ASP A 246 -3.23 25.29 0.97
N TYR A 247 -2.87 24.02 0.73
CA TYR A 247 -1.48 23.54 0.62
C TYR A 247 -0.96 23.46 -0.82
N GLY A 248 -1.75 23.83 -1.82
CA GLY A 248 -1.36 23.73 -3.24
C GLY A 248 -1.14 22.29 -3.73
N LEU A 249 -1.81 21.32 -3.10
CA LEU A 249 -1.61 19.90 -3.40
C LEU A 249 -2.31 19.46 -4.69
N GLU A 250 -3.35 20.18 -5.14
CA GLU A 250 -4.04 19.86 -6.40
C GLU A 250 -3.08 19.94 -7.59
N ASP A 251 -2.25 20.98 -7.66
CA ASP A 251 -1.23 21.12 -8.71
C ASP A 251 -0.20 19.99 -8.64
N ALA A 252 0.22 19.60 -7.43
CA ALA A 252 1.16 18.51 -7.23
C ALA A 252 0.56 17.13 -7.61
N VAL A 253 -0.75 16.94 -7.45
CA VAL A 253 -1.47 15.75 -7.94
C VAL A 253 -1.48 15.73 -9.47
N LEU A 254 -1.78 16.87 -10.12
CA LEU A 254 -1.77 17.00 -11.58
C LEU A 254 -0.36 16.80 -12.17
N GLU A 255 0.67 17.29 -11.49
CA GLU A 255 2.07 17.05 -11.84
C GLU A 255 2.42 15.56 -11.73
N ALA A 256 1.97 14.88 -10.67
CA ALA A 256 2.18 13.44 -10.50
C ALA A 256 1.49 12.58 -11.57
N LEU A 257 0.48 13.10 -12.28
CA LEU A 257 -0.15 12.43 -13.41
C LEU A 257 0.64 12.60 -14.73
N GLN A 258 1.57 13.56 -14.81
CA GLN A 258 2.36 13.78 -16.02
C GLN A 258 3.31 12.61 -16.29
N LYS A 259 3.49 12.28 -17.58
CA LYS A 259 4.46 11.25 -17.98
C LYS A 259 5.90 11.64 -17.67
N GLU A 260 6.25 12.90 -17.93
CA GLU A 260 7.60 13.40 -17.73
C GLU A 260 7.74 14.11 -16.38
N VAL A 261 8.84 13.84 -15.68
CA VAL A 261 9.23 14.55 -14.46
C VAL A 261 10.63 15.13 -14.68
N LYS A 262 10.78 16.44 -14.48
CA LYS A 262 12.06 17.13 -14.63
C LYS A 262 12.95 16.89 -13.43
N LEU A 263 14.22 16.64 -13.70
CA LEU A 263 15.27 16.54 -12.68
C LEU A 263 15.93 17.92 -12.50
N LYS A 264 16.41 18.21 -11.29
CA LYS A 264 17.09 19.46 -10.94
C LYS A 264 18.39 19.65 -11.71
N SER A 265 19.03 18.57 -12.14
CA SER A 265 20.21 18.61 -13.01
C SER A 265 19.92 18.92 -14.49
N GLY A 266 18.65 19.11 -14.89
CA GLY A 266 18.25 19.42 -16.27
C GLY A 266 17.83 18.20 -17.09
N GLY A 267 18.06 16.98 -16.59
CA GLY A 267 17.51 15.76 -17.17
C GLY A 267 16.01 15.58 -16.90
N ARG A 268 15.46 14.46 -17.38
CA ARG A 268 14.06 14.08 -17.12
C ARG A 268 13.93 12.58 -16.97
N ILE A 269 12.90 12.16 -16.23
CA ILE A 269 12.42 10.78 -16.24
C ILE A 269 11.07 10.71 -16.96
N THR A 270 10.88 9.71 -17.80
CA THR A 270 9.61 9.44 -18.48
C THR A 270 9.02 8.16 -17.93
N ILE A 271 7.80 8.22 -17.40
CA ILE A 271 7.12 7.09 -16.78
C ILE A 271 5.94 6.67 -17.67
N GLU A 272 5.98 5.43 -18.15
CA GLU A 272 4.91 4.82 -18.95
C GLU A 272 4.31 3.59 -18.27
N GLU A 273 3.04 3.70 -17.88
CA GLU A 273 2.27 2.58 -17.36
C GLU A 273 1.62 1.81 -18.52
N THR A 274 1.93 0.52 -18.62
CA THR A 274 1.32 -0.42 -19.57
C THR A 274 0.51 -1.49 -18.84
N LYS A 275 -0.25 -2.33 -19.57
CA LYS A 275 -1.00 -3.45 -18.99
C LYS A 275 -0.12 -4.46 -18.24
N ALA A 276 1.15 -4.61 -18.65
CA ALA A 276 2.05 -5.64 -18.13
C ALA A 276 3.03 -5.11 -17.07
N CYS A 277 3.68 -3.99 -17.37
CA CYS A 277 4.73 -3.37 -16.56
C CYS A 277 4.71 -1.84 -16.65
N VAL A 278 5.45 -1.20 -15.75
CA VAL A 278 5.79 0.21 -15.83
C VAL A 278 7.18 0.32 -16.42
N ALA A 279 7.35 1.13 -17.47
CA ALA A 279 8.64 1.46 -18.05
C ALA A 279 9.03 2.87 -17.60
N ILE A 280 10.29 3.03 -17.18
CA ILE A 280 10.84 4.32 -16.76
C ILE A 280 12.13 4.55 -17.55
N ASP A 281 12.18 5.65 -18.29
CA ASP A 281 13.34 6.07 -19.08
C ASP A 281 13.99 7.30 -18.45
N VAL A 282 15.32 7.34 -18.39
CA VAL A 282 16.10 8.48 -17.88
C VAL A 282 16.86 9.13 -19.04
N ASP A 283 16.56 10.40 -19.30
CA ASP A 283 17.23 11.20 -20.33
C ASP A 283 17.95 12.40 -19.70
N SER A 284 19.11 12.72 -20.25
CA SER A 284 19.87 13.94 -19.98
C SER A 284 19.18 15.25 -20.41
N GLY A 285 18.12 15.20 -21.23
CA GLY A 285 17.41 16.41 -21.65
C GLY A 285 18.09 17.19 -22.78
N GLY A 286 19.19 16.70 -23.33
CA GLY A 286 20.04 17.44 -24.27
C GLY A 286 20.89 18.53 -23.61
N ASP A 287 20.68 18.80 -22.32
CA ASP A 287 21.50 19.71 -21.53
C ASP A 287 22.82 19.03 -21.16
N LYS A 288 23.88 19.35 -21.91
CA LYS A 288 25.27 19.05 -21.51
C LYS A 288 25.73 19.94 -20.34
N ALA A 289 24.87 20.83 -19.86
CA ALA A 289 25.18 21.81 -18.84
C ALA A 289 25.01 21.19 -17.44
N ASN A 290 26.15 20.93 -16.79
CA ASN A 290 26.34 20.89 -15.33
C ASN A 290 26.37 19.53 -14.58
N GLY A 291 26.27 18.37 -15.24
CA GLY A 291 26.33 17.07 -14.54
C GLY A 291 26.97 15.92 -15.32
N SER A 292 27.70 15.04 -14.62
CA SER A 292 28.10 13.73 -15.17
C SER A 292 26.89 12.78 -15.25
N LEU A 293 26.87 11.83 -16.19
CA LEU A 293 25.83 10.79 -16.29
C LEU A 293 25.59 10.07 -14.95
N GLY A 294 26.66 9.87 -14.16
CA GLY A 294 26.55 9.32 -12.82
C GLY A 294 25.70 10.18 -11.89
N ARG A 295 25.89 11.51 -11.88
CA ARG A 295 25.09 12.42 -11.06
C ARG A 295 23.61 12.41 -11.49
N LEU A 296 23.35 12.42 -12.79
CA LEU A 296 22.01 12.32 -13.35
C LEU A 296 21.31 11.03 -12.90
N ASN A 297 21.95 9.87 -13.07
CA ASN A 297 21.35 8.59 -12.70
C ASN A 297 21.15 8.45 -11.18
N MET A 298 22.06 8.99 -10.37
CA MET A 298 21.88 9.04 -8.91
C MET A 298 20.65 9.88 -8.54
N GLU A 299 20.49 11.05 -9.14
CA GLU A 299 19.31 11.90 -8.92
C GLU A 299 18.03 11.22 -9.39
N ALA A 300 18.07 10.60 -10.58
CA ALA A 300 16.95 9.84 -11.12
C ALA A 300 16.56 8.70 -10.19
N ALA A 301 17.49 7.98 -9.56
CA ALA A 301 17.15 6.93 -8.59
C ALA A 301 16.32 7.45 -7.40
N PHE A 302 16.68 8.61 -6.84
CA PHE A 302 15.88 9.24 -5.77
C PHE A 302 14.48 9.63 -6.25
N GLU A 303 14.38 10.27 -7.41
CA GLU A 303 13.09 10.72 -7.95
C GLU A 303 12.22 9.54 -8.37
N ILE A 304 12.79 8.49 -8.96
CA ILE A 304 12.08 7.26 -9.32
C ILE A 304 11.51 6.59 -8.07
N ALA A 305 12.29 6.43 -7.00
CA ALA A 305 11.79 5.86 -5.76
C ALA A 305 10.62 6.67 -5.17
N LYS A 306 10.71 8.01 -5.24
CA LYS A 306 9.62 8.91 -4.84
C LYS A 306 8.39 8.72 -5.74
N GLN A 307 8.54 8.74 -7.07
CA GLN A 307 7.41 8.60 -8.00
C GLN A 307 6.74 7.22 -7.91
N ILE A 308 7.50 6.16 -7.63
CA ILE A 308 6.95 4.82 -7.36
C ILE A 308 5.98 4.87 -6.17
N LYS A 309 6.37 5.52 -5.07
CA LYS A 309 5.52 5.68 -3.88
C LYS A 309 4.35 6.63 -4.14
N LEU A 310 4.63 7.81 -4.70
CA LEU A 310 3.66 8.87 -4.93
C LEU A 310 2.53 8.44 -5.87
N ARG A 311 2.86 7.74 -6.96
CA ARG A 311 1.88 7.25 -7.95
C ARG A 311 1.38 5.85 -7.64
N ASN A 312 1.86 5.24 -6.55
CA ASN A 312 1.63 3.84 -6.18
C ASN A 312 1.93 2.84 -7.33
N LEU A 313 3.00 3.08 -8.11
CA LEU A 313 3.41 2.20 -9.21
C LEU A 313 3.70 0.80 -8.67
N SER A 314 3.13 -0.23 -9.30
CA SER A 314 3.15 -1.58 -8.72
C SER A 314 3.26 -2.70 -9.76
N GLY A 315 3.85 -3.81 -9.33
CA GLY A 315 4.18 -4.96 -10.17
C GLY A 315 5.56 -4.84 -10.78
N LYS A 316 5.70 -5.28 -12.04
CA LYS A 316 6.95 -5.20 -12.78
C LYS A 316 7.22 -3.75 -13.17
N ILE A 317 8.36 -3.23 -12.74
CA ILE A 317 8.86 -1.90 -13.07
C ILE A 317 10.25 -2.10 -13.69
N VAL A 318 10.46 -1.52 -14.87
CA VAL A 318 11.72 -1.62 -15.62
C VAL A 318 12.26 -0.21 -15.81
N ILE A 319 13.51 0.00 -15.43
CA ILE A 319 14.17 1.31 -15.49
C ILE A 319 15.35 1.23 -16.45
N ASP A 320 15.34 2.09 -17.47
CA ASP A 320 16.44 2.32 -18.39
C ASP A 320 17.19 3.59 -17.95
N PHE A 321 18.43 3.42 -17.46
CA PHE A 321 19.25 4.53 -16.99
C PHE A 321 20.10 5.10 -18.12
N ALA A 322 20.29 6.42 -18.10
CA ALA A 322 20.96 7.14 -19.19
C ALA A 322 22.38 6.63 -19.43
N GLY A 323 22.67 6.20 -20.67
CA GLY A 323 24.01 6.01 -21.22
C GLY A 323 24.88 4.95 -20.54
N VAL A 324 24.29 4.04 -19.75
CA VAL A 324 25.05 3.05 -18.97
C VAL A 324 24.37 1.68 -19.01
N SER A 325 25.07 0.67 -19.51
CA SER A 325 24.62 -0.73 -19.53
C SER A 325 25.49 -1.67 -18.69
N GLU A 326 26.54 -1.16 -18.04
CA GLU A 326 27.46 -1.95 -17.22
C GLU A 326 27.19 -1.77 -15.72
N TYR A 327 27.14 -2.89 -15.00
CA TYR A 327 26.82 -2.92 -13.57
C TYR A 327 27.74 -2.03 -12.71
N ARG A 328 29.04 -1.95 -13.02
CA ARG A 328 30.00 -1.17 -12.21
C ARG A 328 29.63 0.31 -12.05
N TYR A 329 28.96 0.88 -13.04
CA TYR A 329 28.54 2.28 -13.04
C TYR A 329 27.16 2.49 -12.40
N LEU A 330 26.31 1.44 -12.40
CA LEU A 330 24.98 1.47 -11.79
C LEU A 330 24.94 0.93 -10.36
N LYS A 331 26.01 0.28 -9.88
CA LYS A 331 26.03 -0.32 -8.53
C LYS A 331 25.56 0.66 -7.45
N ASN A 332 26.17 1.85 -7.37
CA ASN A 332 25.79 2.85 -6.37
C ASN A 332 24.38 3.41 -6.60
N VAL A 333 23.94 3.48 -7.86
CA VAL A 333 22.58 3.93 -8.24
C VAL A 333 21.54 2.92 -7.73
N ILE A 334 21.80 1.63 -7.94
CA ILE A 334 20.95 0.53 -7.47
C ILE A 334 20.93 0.50 -5.94
N GLU A 335 22.08 0.63 -5.28
CA GLU A 335 22.15 0.65 -3.80
C GLU A 335 21.32 1.80 -3.21
N VAL A 336 21.37 2.99 -3.79
CA VAL A 336 20.52 4.11 -3.36
C VAL A 336 19.04 3.84 -3.63
N LEU A 337 18.71 3.28 -4.80
CA LEU A 337 17.35 2.91 -5.14
C LEU A 337 16.79 1.87 -4.16
N GLU A 338 17.59 0.88 -3.77
CA GLU A 338 17.25 -0.10 -2.74
C GLU A 338 16.99 0.56 -1.39
N GLN A 339 17.88 1.45 -0.94
CA GLN A 339 17.73 2.17 0.33
C GLN A 339 16.47 3.03 0.36
N GLU A 340 16.12 3.72 -0.73
CA GLU A 340 14.92 4.55 -0.79
C GLU A 340 13.62 3.75 -0.88
N LEU A 341 13.66 2.57 -1.51
CA LEU A 341 12.52 1.66 -1.59
C LEU A 341 12.34 0.82 -0.31
N GLN A 342 13.39 0.59 0.48
CA GLN A 342 13.25 -0.04 1.81
C GLN A 342 12.42 0.79 2.79
N LYS A 343 12.34 2.11 2.56
CA LYS A 343 11.50 3.04 3.33
C LYS A 343 10.02 2.92 2.95
N ASP A 344 9.71 2.29 1.82
CA ASP A 344 8.33 2.01 1.43
C ASP A 344 7.70 0.99 2.39
N TYR A 345 6.41 1.16 2.68
CA TYR A 345 5.65 0.19 3.43
C TYR A 345 5.26 -1.02 2.56
N VAL A 346 5.16 -0.82 1.24
CA VAL A 346 4.91 -1.90 0.28
C VAL A 346 6.23 -2.56 -0.08
N LYS A 347 6.30 -3.88 0.14
CA LYS A 347 7.49 -4.65 -0.20
C LYS A 347 7.78 -4.58 -1.69
N SER A 348 9.03 -4.23 -2.00
CA SER A 348 9.63 -4.31 -3.33
C SER A 348 10.82 -5.26 -3.31
N THR A 349 11.16 -5.80 -4.47
CA THR A 349 12.36 -6.59 -4.70
C THR A 349 13.04 -6.08 -5.96
N ILE A 350 14.30 -5.68 -5.83
CA ILE A 350 15.14 -5.28 -6.96
C ILE A 350 15.93 -6.52 -7.40
N PHE A 351 15.84 -6.86 -8.68
CA PHE A 351 16.54 -8.02 -9.26
C PHE A 351 17.93 -7.64 -9.82
N GLY A 352 18.30 -6.37 -9.69
CA GLY A 352 19.56 -5.81 -10.20
C GLY A 352 19.47 -5.45 -11.68
N LEU A 353 20.62 -5.52 -12.35
CA LEU A 353 20.76 -5.19 -13.77
C LEU A 353 20.52 -6.43 -14.63
N SER A 354 19.57 -6.35 -15.55
CA SER A 354 19.30 -7.39 -16.54
C SER A 354 20.39 -7.45 -17.60
N ARG A 355 20.42 -8.53 -18.38
CA ARG A 355 21.32 -8.65 -19.54
C ARG A 355 21.06 -7.59 -20.62
N GLY A 356 19.86 -7.01 -20.63
CA GLY A 356 19.50 -5.91 -21.51
C GLY A 356 19.95 -4.54 -21.04
N GLY A 357 20.60 -4.43 -19.87
CA GLY A 357 21.04 -3.14 -19.31
C GLY A 357 19.97 -2.40 -18.50
N ASN A 358 18.83 -3.05 -18.20
CA ASN A 358 17.73 -2.44 -17.44
C ASN A 358 17.77 -2.85 -15.97
N VAL A 359 17.38 -1.96 -15.07
CA VAL A 359 17.14 -2.32 -13.67
C VAL A 359 15.70 -2.80 -13.51
N GLU A 360 15.53 -3.99 -12.92
CA GLU A 360 14.22 -4.64 -12.78
C GLU A 360 13.76 -4.65 -11.33
N ILE A 361 12.52 -4.23 -11.10
CA ILE A 361 11.88 -4.20 -9.78
C ILE A 361 10.54 -4.90 -9.86
N VAL A 362 10.22 -5.68 -8.82
CA VAL A 362 8.85 -6.13 -8.56
C VAL A 362 8.38 -5.54 -7.24
N ARG A 363 7.41 -4.63 -7.31
CA ARG A 363 6.70 -4.08 -6.15
C ARG A 363 5.36 -4.77 -5.98
N MET A 364 5.00 -5.15 -4.75
CA MET A 364 3.71 -5.82 -4.50
C MET A 364 2.53 -4.94 -4.94
N ARG A 365 1.52 -5.57 -5.55
CA ARG A 365 0.28 -4.91 -5.94
C ARG A 365 -0.73 -5.07 -4.81
N ARG A 366 -1.27 -3.96 -4.31
CA ARG A 366 -2.29 -3.92 -3.27
C ARG A 366 -3.45 -3.00 -3.66
N ARG A 367 -3.12 -1.79 -4.11
CA ARG A 367 -4.07 -0.74 -4.50
C ARG A 367 -3.84 -0.33 -5.98
N PRO A 368 -4.83 0.25 -6.67
CA PRO A 368 -4.66 0.84 -8.00
C PRO A 368 -3.61 1.95 -8.01
N THR A 369 -3.05 2.26 -9.18
CA THR A 369 -2.13 3.40 -9.33
C THR A 369 -2.88 4.72 -9.31
N LEU A 370 -2.17 5.83 -9.12
CA LEU A 370 -2.78 7.15 -9.16
C LEU A 370 -3.53 7.41 -10.48
N ARG A 371 -2.95 6.96 -11.60
CA ARG A 371 -3.56 7.03 -12.92
C ARG A 371 -4.83 6.20 -13.01
N ASP A 372 -4.82 4.97 -12.50
CA ASP A 372 -6.00 4.10 -12.48
C ASP A 372 -7.17 4.72 -11.68
N VAL A 373 -6.86 5.50 -10.63
CA VAL A 373 -7.88 6.14 -9.77
C VAL A 373 -8.42 7.44 -10.36
N LEU A 374 -7.57 8.26 -10.98
CA LEU A 374 -7.92 9.62 -11.41
C LEU A 374 -8.18 9.78 -12.91
N THR A 375 -7.98 8.73 -13.71
CA THR A 375 -8.14 8.80 -15.16
C THR A 375 -8.93 7.61 -15.69
N GLU A 376 -9.55 7.81 -16.85
CA GLU A 376 -10.20 6.75 -17.61
C GLU A 376 -9.55 6.60 -18.98
N GLU A 377 -9.77 5.46 -19.63
CA GLU A 377 -9.25 5.20 -20.95
C GLU A 377 -9.96 6.08 -21.99
N CYS A 378 -9.17 6.74 -22.86
CA CYS A 378 -9.73 7.62 -23.89
C CYS A 378 -10.63 6.82 -24.85
N ALA A 379 -11.92 7.19 -24.94
CA ALA A 379 -12.89 6.51 -25.79
C ALA A 379 -12.52 6.53 -27.28
N SER A 380 -11.81 7.58 -27.75
CA SER A 380 -11.46 7.73 -29.16
C SER A 380 -10.26 6.87 -29.59
N CYS A 381 -9.21 6.82 -28.76
CA CYS A 381 -7.96 6.13 -29.12
C CYS A 381 -7.74 4.83 -28.35
N GLN A 382 -8.64 4.49 -27.40
CA GLN A 382 -8.55 3.30 -26.55
C GLN A 382 -7.15 3.20 -25.92
N GLY A 383 -6.74 4.29 -25.27
CA GLY A 383 -5.47 4.36 -24.54
C GLY A 383 -4.20 4.39 -25.41
N THR A 384 -4.29 4.28 -26.74
CA THR A 384 -3.10 4.23 -27.62
C THR A 384 -2.34 5.55 -27.70
N GLY A 385 -3.03 6.68 -27.50
CA GLY A 385 -2.46 8.02 -27.64
C GLY A 385 -1.92 8.33 -29.05
N ARG A 386 -2.36 7.57 -30.07
CA ARG A 386 -1.91 7.67 -31.46
C ARG A 386 -3.11 7.64 -32.39
N VAL A 387 -2.97 8.29 -33.55
CA VAL A 387 -3.91 8.23 -34.67
C VAL A 387 -3.15 7.76 -35.91
N GLU A 388 -3.82 7.03 -36.80
CA GLU A 388 -3.25 6.69 -38.12
C GLU A 388 -2.99 7.99 -38.91
N LYS A 389 -1.89 8.01 -39.65
CA LYS A 389 -1.45 9.20 -40.39
C LYS A 389 -2.21 9.39 -41.69
#